data_AF-A0A538GS82-F1
#
_entry.id   AF-A0A538GS82-F1
#
_cell.length_a   1.000
_cell.length_b   1.000
_cell.length_c   1.000
_cell.angle_alpha   90.00
_cell.angle_beta   90.00
_cell.angle_gamma   90.00
#
_symmetry.space_group_name_H-M   'P 1'
#
loop_
_entity.id
_entity.type
_entity.pdbx_description
1 polymer ?
#
loop_
_entity_poly.entity_id
_entity_poly.type
_entity_poly.pdbx_seq_one_letter_code
_entity_poly.pdbx_strand_id
1 'polypeptide(L)'
;MTELIQPLSDVGPVRHVPAQSRASAHPSGFSELVYSHYDWWRSREAGKADPAAAAAYDSARAAFQARHGEIIRAYWCSHVESAVALTERKRLGGLRPPSFGFHRETDWATKNAPEVATELHRCDELAVRAEAVLTGVRQRICLELVVSCASHLLSLVDRRAGTEDEARAAAALDRERAAIDKVQSYYCDAANGQAQLVYFGGIATVFLVIAGIAAAWLTISWAGPVAALVAGAAGAVVSVMQRINSGKFELEYDVGGPYAFFLGGLRPLIGGAFAMAITFAFDGGLLHIPVAAGAGTHDRRLALLVLAFLAGFSERWAQDTLTSIVPSAAKPPPPEADLQKGAVHE
;
A
#
# COMPACT_ATOMS: atom_id res chain seq x y z
N MET A 1 53.38 -26.64 29.11
CA MET A 1 52.18 -26.93 28.29
C MET A 1 52.47 -26.39 26.92
N THR A 2 52.91 -27.27 26.02
CA THR A 2 53.42 -26.93 24.69
C THR A 2 52.45 -27.56 23.71
N GLU A 3 51.64 -26.74 23.04
CA GLU A 3 50.73 -27.23 22.00
C GLU A 3 51.50 -27.47 20.71
N LEU A 4 51.41 -28.71 20.21
CA LEU A 4 51.91 -29.14 18.91
C LEU A 4 50.92 -28.75 17.83
N ILE A 5 51.38 -27.95 16.87
CA ILE A 5 50.69 -27.67 15.61
C ILE A 5 50.88 -28.88 14.69
N GLN A 6 49.79 -29.51 14.27
CA GLN A 6 49.79 -30.61 13.29
C GLN A 6 49.55 -30.06 11.87
N PRO A 7 50.38 -30.38 10.87
CA PRO A 7 50.23 -29.84 9.52
C PRO A 7 49.18 -30.63 8.73
N LEU A 8 48.27 -29.91 8.05
CA LEU A 8 47.40 -30.47 7.02
C LEU A 8 48.24 -30.81 5.78
N SER A 9 48.43 -32.09 5.50
CA SER A 9 48.95 -32.58 4.24
C SER A 9 48.23 -33.87 3.88
N ASP A 10 47.09 -33.74 3.18
CA ASP A 10 46.61 -34.79 2.27
C ASP A 10 45.55 -34.21 1.32
N VAL A 11 45.98 -33.76 0.13
CA VAL A 11 45.08 -33.42 -0.97
C VAL A 11 44.92 -34.67 -1.81
N GLY A 12 43.85 -35.44 -1.53
CA GLY A 12 43.43 -36.54 -2.39
C GLY A 12 43.07 -36.05 -3.80
N PRO A 13 43.19 -36.89 -4.84
CA PRO A 13 43.03 -36.48 -6.22
C PRO A 13 41.61 -35.95 -6.48
N VAL A 14 41.54 -34.78 -7.12
CA VAL A 14 40.31 -34.09 -7.52
C VAL A 14 39.47 -35.05 -8.37
N ARG A 15 38.33 -35.47 -7.81
CA ARG A 15 37.35 -36.30 -8.50
C ARG A 15 36.73 -35.47 -9.62
N HIS A 16 37.12 -35.73 -10.86
CA HIS A 16 36.43 -35.16 -12.02
C HIS A 16 34.97 -35.64 -12.01
N VAL A 17 34.08 -34.75 -11.60
CA VAL A 17 32.64 -34.94 -11.76
C VAL A 17 32.34 -34.65 -13.24
N PRO A 18 31.91 -35.63 -14.04
CA PRO A 18 31.52 -35.37 -15.42
C PRO A 18 30.35 -34.39 -15.41
N ALA A 19 30.44 -33.35 -16.24
CA ALA A 19 29.37 -32.38 -16.45
C ALA A 19 28.14 -33.09 -17.02
N GLN A 20 27.27 -33.58 -16.15
CA GLN A 20 25.94 -34.04 -16.52
C GLN A 20 25.16 -32.83 -17.03
N SER A 21 24.68 -32.96 -18.26
CA SER A 21 23.69 -32.08 -18.89
C SER A 21 22.60 -31.72 -17.88
N ARG A 22 22.51 -30.42 -17.54
CA ARG A 22 21.47 -29.85 -16.67
C ARG A 22 20.13 -29.87 -17.41
N ALA A 23 19.57 -31.06 -17.57
CA ALA A 23 18.15 -31.26 -17.83
C ALA A 23 17.48 -31.70 -16.51
N SER A 24 17.61 -30.86 -15.48
CA SER A 24 16.84 -31.00 -14.25
C SER A 24 15.72 -29.97 -14.29
N ALA A 25 14.48 -30.46 -14.34
CA ALA A 25 13.26 -29.68 -14.25
C ALA A 25 13.19 -28.93 -12.91
N HIS A 26 13.94 -27.84 -12.80
CA HIS A 26 13.78 -26.89 -11.73
C HIS A 26 12.47 -26.12 -11.96
N PRO A 27 11.72 -25.81 -10.90
CA PRO A 27 10.56 -24.95 -11.04
C PRO A 27 11.03 -23.61 -11.60
N SER A 28 10.62 -23.28 -12.82
CA SER A 28 11.06 -22.12 -13.59
C SER A 28 10.80 -20.80 -12.85
N GLY A 29 11.80 -20.37 -12.08
CA GLY A 29 11.85 -19.08 -11.42
C GLY A 29 12.24 -17.99 -12.42
N PHE A 30 12.09 -16.73 -12.01
CA PHE A 30 12.48 -15.60 -12.85
C PHE A 30 13.97 -15.66 -13.24
N SER A 31 14.84 -16.13 -12.35
CA SER A 31 16.27 -16.31 -12.62
C SER A 31 16.54 -17.26 -13.79
N GLU A 32 15.81 -18.37 -13.90
CA GLU A 32 15.97 -19.32 -15.02
C GLU A 32 15.57 -18.71 -16.36
N LEU A 33 14.52 -17.88 -16.36
CA LEU A 33 14.14 -17.09 -17.52
C LEU A 33 15.22 -16.07 -17.90
N VAL A 34 15.84 -15.38 -16.93
CA VAL A 34 16.93 -14.43 -17.16
C VAL A 34 18.14 -15.13 -17.78
N TYR A 35 18.58 -16.26 -17.23
CA TYR A 35 19.72 -17.00 -17.77
C TYR A 35 19.45 -17.50 -19.18
N SER A 36 18.27 -18.08 -19.43
CA SER A 36 17.88 -18.56 -20.76
C SER A 36 17.81 -17.42 -21.78
N HIS A 37 17.32 -16.24 -21.39
CA HIS A 37 17.32 -15.05 -22.23
C HIS A 37 18.74 -14.59 -22.57
N TYR A 38 19.64 -14.53 -21.57
CA TYR A 38 21.01 -14.07 -21.78
C TYR A 38 21.80 -15.00 -22.70
N ASP A 39 21.68 -16.32 -22.53
CA ASP A 39 22.32 -17.31 -23.41
C ASP A 39 21.82 -17.18 -24.86
N TRP A 40 20.50 -17.04 -25.04
CA TRP A 40 19.91 -16.78 -26.35
C TRP A 40 20.44 -15.47 -26.96
N TRP A 41 20.46 -14.38 -26.19
CA TRP A 41 20.97 -13.08 -26.65
C TRP A 41 22.43 -13.14 -27.07
N ARG A 42 23.30 -13.77 -26.27
CA ARG A 42 24.73 -13.94 -26.61
C ARG A 42 24.95 -14.79 -27.85
N SER A 43 24.18 -15.87 -28.02
CA SER A 43 24.27 -16.70 -29.23
C SER A 43 23.98 -15.88 -30.50
N ARG A 44 23.00 -14.98 -30.41
CA ARG A 44 22.57 -14.10 -31.49
C ARG A 44 23.61 -13.01 -31.78
N GLU A 45 24.13 -12.36 -30.76
CA GLU A 45 25.22 -11.36 -30.89
C GLU A 45 26.49 -11.95 -31.48
N ALA A 46 26.83 -13.19 -31.12
CA ALA A 46 27.98 -13.91 -31.68
C ALA A 46 27.79 -14.36 -33.15
N GLY A 47 26.65 -14.05 -33.78
CA GLY A 47 26.31 -14.48 -35.13
C GLY A 47 26.04 -15.99 -35.27
N LYS A 48 25.89 -16.70 -34.14
CA LYS A 48 25.65 -18.14 -34.07
C LYS A 48 24.27 -18.38 -33.48
N ALA A 49 23.23 -18.10 -34.26
CA ALA A 49 21.86 -18.38 -33.84
C ALA A 49 21.72 -19.87 -33.51
N ASP A 50 21.69 -20.20 -32.22
CA ASP A 50 21.54 -21.55 -31.72
C ASP A 50 20.05 -21.86 -31.54
N PRO A 51 19.46 -22.76 -32.35
CA PRO A 51 18.06 -23.13 -32.21
C PRO A 51 17.74 -23.72 -30.83
N ALA A 52 18.71 -24.36 -30.17
CA ALA A 52 18.51 -24.92 -28.83
C ALA A 52 18.36 -23.82 -27.77
N ALA A 53 19.18 -22.76 -27.83
CA ALA A 53 19.08 -21.61 -26.93
C ALA A 53 17.75 -20.85 -27.12
N ALA A 54 17.29 -20.70 -28.37
CA ALA A 54 15.98 -20.11 -28.65
C ALA A 54 14.82 -20.95 -28.08
N ALA A 55 14.85 -22.27 -28.29
CA ALA A 55 13.84 -23.18 -27.75
C ALA A 55 13.83 -23.22 -26.21
N ALA A 56 15.02 -23.15 -25.57
CA ALA A 56 15.14 -23.08 -24.13
C ALA A 56 14.53 -21.78 -23.58
N TYR A 57 14.82 -20.63 -24.19
CA TYR A 57 14.22 -19.35 -23.81
C TYR A 57 12.69 -19.36 -23.98
N ASP A 58 12.18 -19.85 -25.10
CA ASP A 58 10.73 -19.93 -25.33
C ASP A 58 10.04 -20.85 -24.31
N SER A 59 10.65 -21.99 -24.00
CA SER A 59 10.15 -22.91 -22.97
C SER A 59 10.14 -22.26 -21.58
N ALA A 60 11.25 -21.61 -21.18
CA ALA A 60 11.35 -20.91 -19.91
C ALA A 60 10.33 -19.77 -19.80
N ARG A 61 10.15 -19.00 -20.88
CA ARG A 61 9.16 -17.91 -20.95
C ARG A 61 7.74 -18.44 -20.83
N ALA A 62 7.40 -19.50 -21.56
CA ALA A 62 6.08 -20.11 -21.50
C ALA A 62 5.78 -20.67 -20.09
N ALA A 63 6.74 -21.37 -19.47
CA ALA A 63 6.60 -21.91 -18.13
C ALA A 63 6.43 -20.80 -17.08
N PHE A 64 7.23 -19.73 -17.18
CA PHE A 64 7.11 -18.56 -16.31
C PHE A 64 5.76 -17.85 -16.48
N GLN A 65 5.33 -17.60 -17.72
CA GLN A 65 4.06 -16.92 -17.99
C GLN A 65 2.84 -17.74 -17.59
N ALA A 66 2.89 -19.07 -17.73
CA ALA A 66 1.83 -19.96 -17.25
C ALA A 66 1.62 -19.85 -15.73
N ARG A 67 2.69 -19.60 -14.97
CA ARG A 67 2.65 -19.50 -13.51
C ARG A 67 2.32 -18.09 -13.01
N HIS A 68 2.98 -17.08 -13.56
CA HIS A 68 2.96 -15.71 -13.05
C HIS A 68 2.05 -14.76 -13.83
N GLY A 69 1.62 -15.15 -15.03
CA GLY A 69 0.86 -14.29 -15.94
C GLY A 69 1.71 -13.79 -17.10
N GLU A 70 1.07 -13.08 -18.02
CA GLU A 70 1.73 -12.53 -19.20
C GLU A 70 2.77 -11.48 -18.78
N ILE A 71 3.93 -11.47 -19.43
CA ILE A 71 4.94 -10.43 -19.20
C ILE A 71 4.49 -9.21 -20.00
N ILE A 72 4.06 -8.17 -19.31
CA ILE A 72 3.57 -6.94 -19.94
C ILE A 72 4.68 -5.90 -20.14
N ARG A 73 5.74 -5.99 -19.34
CA ARG A 73 6.94 -5.16 -19.47
C ARG A 73 8.14 -5.91 -18.94
N ALA A 74 9.26 -5.83 -19.63
CA ALA A 74 10.53 -6.36 -19.13
C ALA A 74 11.69 -5.53 -19.66
N TYR A 75 12.76 -5.47 -18.87
CA TYR A 75 14.05 -4.95 -19.28
C TYR A 75 15.09 -6.03 -19.01
N TRP A 76 15.86 -6.35 -20.04
CA TRP A 76 16.92 -7.36 -20.01
C TRP A 76 18.26 -6.67 -20.23
N CYS A 77 19.23 -6.95 -19.37
CA CYS A 77 20.61 -6.50 -19.58
C CYS A 77 21.21 -7.17 -20.82
N SER A 78 22.09 -6.45 -21.51
CA SER A 78 22.81 -6.96 -22.68
C SER A 78 24.16 -7.59 -22.31
N HIS A 79 24.83 -7.09 -21.26
CA HIS A 79 26.19 -7.51 -20.90
C HIS A 79 26.25 -8.45 -19.71
N VAL A 80 25.24 -8.46 -18.84
CA VAL A 80 25.20 -9.22 -17.58
C VAL A 80 23.90 -10.01 -17.47
N GLU A 81 23.89 -11.15 -16.76
CA GLU A 81 22.67 -11.95 -16.53
C GLU A 81 21.75 -11.29 -15.51
N SER A 82 21.05 -10.23 -15.91
CA SER A 82 20.13 -9.51 -15.04
C SER A 82 18.94 -8.95 -15.80
N ALA A 83 17.79 -8.89 -15.13
CA ALA A 83 16.56 -8.36 -15.69
C ALA A 83 15.58 -7.92 -14.61
N VAL A 84 14.58 -7.15 -15.04
CA VAL A 84 13.36 -6.84 -14.29
C VAL A 84 12.16 -7.07 -15.18
N ALA A 85 11.05 -7.57 -14.61
CA ALA A 85 9.82 -7.79 -15.35
C ALA A 85 8.58 -7.48 -14.51
N LEU A 86 7.54 -7.04 -15.20
CA LEU A 86 6.21 -6.87 -14.69
C LEU A 86 5.29 -7.87 -15.40
N THR A 87 4.57 -8.65 -14.60
CA THR A 87 3.61 -9.65 -15.07
C THR A 87 2.17 -9.22 -14.78
N GLU A 88 1.25 -9.60 -15.65
CA GLU A 88 -0.19 -9.45 -15.46
C GLU A 88 -0.89 -10.80 -15.59
N ARG A 89 -1.59 -11.21 -14.53
CA ARG A 89 -2.46 -12.39 -14.53
C ARG A 89 -3.92 -11.98 -14.52
N LYS A 90 -4.57 -12.17 -15.66
CA LYS A 90 -6.03 -12.00 -15.81
C LYS A 90 -6.74 -13.08 -14.98
N ARG A 91 -7.69 -12.67 -14.13
CA ARG A 91 -8.47 -13.58 -13.26
C ARG A 91 -9.89 -13.75 -13.80
N LEU A 92 -10.36 -15.01 -13.87
CA LEU A 92 -11.76 -15.45 -14.14
C LEU A 92 -12.61 -14.46 -14.97
N GLY A 93 -12.43 -14.48 -16.29
CA GLY A 93 -13.33 -13.82 -17.25
C GLY A 93 -13.48 -12.30 -17.13
N GLY A 94 -12.61 -11.61 -16.40
CA GLY A 94 -12.67 -10.15 -16.18
C GLY A 94 -13.52 -9.71 -14.97
N LEU A 95 -14.10 -10.65 -14.21
CA LEU A 95 -14.91 -10.35 -13.02
C LEU A 95 -14.08 -9.92 -11.80
N ARG A 96 -12.81 -10.32 -11.75
CA ARG A 96 -11.86 -9.92 -10.70
C ARG A 96 -10.78 -9.03 -11.29
N PRO A 97 -10.29 -8.03 -10.54
CA PRO A 97 -9.18 -7.22 -10.99
C PRO A 97 -7.97 -8.13 -11.31
N PRO A 98 -7.20 -7.79 -12.36
CA PRO A 98 -5.98 -8.53 -12.67
C PRO A 98 -5.01 -8.43 -11.49
N SER A 99 -4.24 -9.50 -11.26
CA SER A 99 -3.13 -9.44 -10.31
C SER A 99 -1.84 -9.19 -11.05
N PHE A 100 -1.09 -8.20 -10.60
CA PHE A 100 0.23 -7.87 -11.11
C PHE A 100 1.30 -8.53 -10.23
N GLY A 101 2.47 -8.78 -10.81
CA GLY A 101 3.63 -9.27 -10.07
C GLY A 101 4.91 -8.64 -10.60
N PHE A 102 5.67 -7.98 -9.73
CA PHE A 102 7.00 -7.48 -10.01
C PHE A 102 8.05 -8.57 -9.77
N HIS A 103 8.96 -8.75 -10.74
CA HIS A 103 10.02 -9.77 -10.70
C HIS A 103 11.36 -9.12 -11.00
N ARG A 104 12.38 -9.53 -10.26
CA ARG A 104 13.71 -8.93 -10.31
C ARG A 104 14.77 -10.02 -10.15
N GLU A 105 15.81 -9.92 -10.97
CA GLU A 105 17.05 -10.70 -10.86
C GLU A 105 18.19 -9.76 -11.27
N THR A 106 18.95 -9.23 -10.31
CA THR A 106 19.91 -8.14 -10.58
C THR A 106 21.22 -8.26 -9.82
N ASP A 107 21.38 -9.28 -8.98
CA ASP A 107 22.52 -9.39 -8.06
C ASP A 107 23.85 -9.45 -8.82
N TRP A 108 23.83 -10.05 -10.02
CA TRP A 108 24.99 -10.10 -10.91
C TRP A 108 25.38 -8.71 -11.42
N ALA A 109 24.42 -7.91 -11.89
CA ALA A 109 24.69 -6.56 -12.36
C ALA A 109 25.20 -5.67 -11.21
N THR A 110 24.54 -5.71 -10.06
CA THR A 110 24.81 -4.74 -8.98
C THR A 110 25.99 -5.09 -8.07
N LYS A 111 26.69 -6.21 -8.31
CA LYS A 111 27.82 -6.69 -7.49
C LYS A 111 28.87 -5.60 -7.18
N ASN A 112 29.15 -4.72 -8.14
CA ASN A 112 30.14 -3.63 -8.00
C ASN A 112 29.49 -2.24 -7.90
N ALA A 113 28.17 -2.18 -7.66
CA ALA A 113 27.39 -0.94 -7.59
C ALA A 113 26.39 -1.00 -6.42
N PRO A 114 26.86 -0.98 -5.16
CA PRO A 114 26.01 -1.13 -3.97
C PRO A 114 24.96 -0.01 -3.84
N GLU A 115 25.25 1.18 -4.36
CA GLU A 115 24.29 2.28 -4.40
C GLU A 115 23.09 1.96 -5.29
N VAL A 116 23.32 1.36 -6.46
CA VAL A 116 22.24 0.92 -7.35
C VAL A 116 21.47 -0.26 -6.75
N ALA A 117 22.17 -1.18 -6.07
CA ALA A 117 21.53 -2.29 -5.35
C ALA A 117 20.54 -1.78 -4.29
N THR A 118 20.94 -0.74 -3.54
CA THR A 118 20.11 -0.09 -2.52
C THR A 118 18.85 0.52 -3.12
N GLU A 119 18.98 1.30 -4.20
CA GLU A 119 17.81 1.93 -4.85
C GLU A 119 16.86 0.91 -5.47
N LEU A 120 17.39 -0.17 -6.07
CA LEU A 120 16.55 -1.24 -6.56
C LEU A 120 15.84 -1.98 -5.42
N HIS A 121 16.44 -2.10 -4.23
CA HIS A 121 15.77 -2.67 -3.07
C HIS A 121 14.59 -1.80 -2.60
N ARG A 122 14.73 -0.47 -2.68
CA ARG A 122 13.60 0.45 -2.48
C ARG A 122 12.48 0.22 -3.50
N CYS A 123 12.82 -0.08 -4.75
CA CYS A 123 11.82 -0.49 -5.75
C CYS A 123 11.09 -1.78 -5.35
N ASP A 124 11.79 -2.79 -4.82
CA ASP A 124 11.15 -4.03 -4.32
C ASP A 124 10.19 -3.73 -3.16
N GLU A 125 10.61 -2.93 -2.19
CA GLU A 125 9.78 -2.52 -1.05
C GLU A 125 8.51 -1.80 -1.52
N LEU A 126 8.65 -0.87 -2.46
CA LEU A 126 7.51 -0.17 -3.07
C LEU A 126 6.59 -1.12 -3.84
N ALA A 127 7.14 -2.09 -4.58
CA ALA A 127 6.34 -3.08 -5.30
C ALA A 127 5.53 -3.96 -4.34
N VAL A 128 6.17 -4.50 -3.29
CA VAL A 128 5.51 -5.34 -2.28
C VAL A 128 4.37 -4.57 -1.59
N ARG A 129 4.63 -3.31 -1.19
CA ARG A 129 3.62 -2.44 -0.59
C ARG A 129 2.47 -2.14 -1.56
N ALA A 130 2.77 -1.80 -2.81
CA ALA A 130 1.78 -1.55 -3.84
C ALA A 130 0.92 -2.79 -4.13
N GLU A 131 1.51 -3.99 -4.12
CA GLU A 131 0.78 -5.25 -4.29
C GLU A 131 -0.14 -5.59 -3.11
N ALA A 132 0.27 -5.24 -1.90
CA ALA A 132 -0.51 -5.50 -0.69
C ALA A 132 -1.67 -4.49 -0.50
N VAL A 133 -1.42 -3.21 -0.80
CA VAL A 133 -2.34 -2.10 -0.45
C VAL A 133 -3.16 -1.65 -1.65
N LEU A 134 -2.56 -1.49 -2.83
CA LEU A 134 -3.25 -0.90 -3.99
C LEU A 134 -4.04 -1.94 -4.78
N THR A 135 -5.11 -1.51 -5.44
CA THR A 135 -5.90 -2.37 -6.35
C THR A 135 -6.20 -1.69 -7.68
N GLY A 136 -6.36 -2.50 -8.73
CA GLY A 136 -6.83 -2.04 -10.04
C GLY A 136 -5.87 -1.09 -10.76
N VAL A 137 -6.39 0.02 -11.27
CA VAL A 137 -5.62 0.95 -12.12
C VAL A 137 -4.50 1.65 -11.35
N ARG A 138 -4.73 2.03 -10.09
CA ARG A 138 -3.71 2.69 -9.25
C ARG A 138 -2.52 1.76 -8.98
N GLN A 139 -2.81 0.49 -8.70
CA GLN A 139 -1.79 -0.54 -8.55
C GLN A 139 -0.98 -0.72 -9.83
N ARG A 140 -1.66 -0.82 -10.98
CA ARG A 140 -1.01 -0.94 -12.29
C ARG A 140 -0.05 0.21 -12.56
N ILE A 141 -0.52 1.45 -12.40
CA ILE A 141 0.30 2.66 -12.64
C ILE A 141 1.51 2.66 -11.69
N CYS A 142 1.29 2.37 -10.40
CA CYS A 142 2.38 2.32 -9.42
C CYS A 142 3.46 1.31 -9.83
N LEU A 143 3.07 0.08 -10.16
CA LEU A 143 4.02 -0.97 -10.55
C LEU A 143 4.68 -0.69 -11.91
N GLU A 144 3.98 -0.07 -12.86
CA GLU A 144 4.56 0.39 -14.13
C GLU A 144 5.64 1.48 -13.92
N LEU A 145 5.45 2.36 -12.94
CA LEU A 145 6.45 3.36 -12.54
C LEU A 145 7.64 2.70 -11.85
N VAL A 146 7.39 1.77 -10.91
CA VAL A 146 8.44 1.02 -10.21
C VAL A 146 9.32 0.25 -11.20
N VAL A 147 8.74 -0.52 -12.13
CA VAL A 147 9.52 -1.26 -13.13
C VAL A 147 10.27 -0.30 -14.06
N SER A 148 9.77 0.91 -14.30
CA SER A 148 10.47 1.92 -15.10
C SER A 148 11.75 2.40 -14.39
N CYS A 149 11.65 2.77 -13.11
CA CYS A 149 12.80 3.16 -12.31
C CYS A 149 13.81 2.01 -12.20
N ALA A 150 13.34 0.79 -11.94
CA ALA A 150 14.20 -0.38 -11.85
C ALA A 150 14.92 -0.69 -13.19
N SER A 151 14.22 -0.52 -14.32
CA SER A 151 14.81 -0.68 -15.66
C SER A 151 15.90 0.36 -15.93
N HIS A 152 15.68 1.62 -15.54
CA HIS A 152 16.67 2.69 -15.72
C HIS A 152 17.90 2.48 -14.84
N LEU A 153 17.71 2.15 -13.56
CA LEU A 153 18.79 1.79 -12.64
C LEU A 153 19.62 0.64 -13.20
N LEU A 154 18.97 -0.39 -13.73
CA LEU A 154 19.67 -1.53 -14.32
C LEU A 154 20.41 -1.15 -15.61
N SER A 155 19.87 -0.23 -16.41
CA SER A 155 20.53 0.33 -17.61
C SER A 155 21.79 1.14 -17.30
N LEU A 156 21.87 1.78 -16.13
CA LEU A 156 23.10 2.48 -15.71
C LEU A 156 24.23 1.48 -15.47
N VAL A 157 23.92 0.34 -14.87
CA VAL A 157 24.90 -0.70 -14.56
C VAL A 157 25.28 -1.50 -15.80
N ASP A 158 24.30 -1.81 -16.66
CA ASP A 158 24.54 -2.49 -17.94
C ASP A 158 25.44 -1.66 -18.86
N ARG A 159 25.31 -0.33 -18.86
CA ARG A 159 26.21 0.58 -19.60
C ARG A 159 27.59 0.71 -18.97
N ARG A 160 27.69 0.76 -17.64
CA ARG A 160 29.00 0.85 -16.94
C ARG A 160 29.87 -0.38 -17.18
N ALA A 161 29.26 -1.56 -17.35
CA ALA A 161 29.97 -2.77 -17.77
C ALA A 161 30.65 -2.62 -19.15
N GLY A 162 30.21 -1.64 -19.96
CA GLY A 162 30.65 -1.39 -21.33
C GLY A 162 31.60 -0.21 -21.56
N THR A 163 32.17 0.44 -20.52
CA THR A 163 33.12 1.59 -20.55
C THR A 163 32.52 3.02 -20.55
N GLU A 164 32.01 3.51 -19.40
CA GLU A 164 31.55 4.91 -19.25
C GLU A 164 32.04 5.64 -17.98
N ASP A 165 32.02 6.97 -18.08
CA ASP A 165 32.51 8.05 -17.18
C ASP A 165 31.71 8.16 -15.87
N GLU A 166 32.36 7.93 -14.71
CA GLU A 166 31.73 7.79 -13.39
C GLU A 166 30.90 9.01 -12.96
N ALA A 167 31.31 10.22 -13.36
CA ALA A 167 30.60 11.46 -13.02
C ALA A 167 29.20 11.54 -13.65
N ARG A 168 29.04 11.03 -14.89
CA ARG A 168 27.72 10.98 -15.54
C ARG A 168 26.82 9.91 -14.92
N ALA A 169 27.41 8.80 -14.47
CA ALA A 169 26.69 7.74 -13.78
C ALA A 169 26.13 8.23 -12.44
N ALA A 170 26.90 8.98 -11.66
CA ALA A 170 26.44 9.59 -10.40
C ALA A 170 25.25 10.55 -10.62
N ALA A 171 25.37 11.48 -11.58
CA ALA A 171 24.28 12.42 -11.89
C ALA A 171 23.02 11.74 -12.48
N ALA A 172 23.17 10.58 -13.11
CA ALA A 172 22.03 9.78 -13.56
C ALA A 172 21.38 9.03 -12.39
N LEU A 173 22.17 8.50 -11.45
CA LEU A 173 21.66 7.86 -10.24
C LEU A 173 20.84 8.83 -9.38
N ASP A 174 21.30 10.06 -9.19
CA ASP A 174 20.55 11.06 -8.41
C ASP A 174 19.21 11.45 -9.06
N ARG A 175 19.15 11.46 -10.40
CA ARG A 175 17.87 11.65 -11.11
C ARG A 175 16.92 10.47 -10.90
N GLU A 176 17.44 9.25 -10.88
CA GLU A 176 16.62 8.07 -10.60
C GLU A 176 16.16 8.02 -9.13
N ARG A 177 16.97 8.46 -8.17
CA ARG A 177 16.55 8.64 -6.77
C ARG A 177 15.35 9.58 -6.67
N ALA A 178 15.45 10.75 -7.30
CA ALA A 178 14.34 11.71 -7.34
C ALA A 178 13.10 11.15 -8.07
N ALA A 179 13.27 10.25 -9.04
CA ALA A 179 12.16 9.56 -9.69
C ALA A 179 11.49 8.56 -8.72
N ILE A 180 12.27 7.76 -7.99
CA ILE A 180 11.76 6.82 -6.98
C ILE A 180 11.00 7.56 -5.88
N ASP A 181 11.51 8.71 -5.42
CA ASP A 181 10.81 9.53 -4.43
C ASP A 181 9.44 10.00 -4.94
N LYS A 182 9.32 10.35 -6.23
CA LYS A 182 8.02 10.67 -6.85
C LYS A 182 7.10 9.46 -6.92
N VAL A 183 7.61 8.26 -7.19
CA VAL A 183 6.82 7.03 -7.17
C VAL A 183 6.33 6.72 -5.76
N GLN A 184 7.18 6.94 -4.75
CA GLN A 184 6.80 6.79 -3.35
C GLN A 184 5.69 7.78 -2.95
N SER A 185 5.79 9.06 -3.35
CA SER A 185 4.72 10.03 -3.13
C SER A 185 3.42 9.62 -3.82
N TYR A 186 3.50 9.17 -5.08
CA TYR A 186 2.33 8.64 -5.80
C TYR A 186 1.69 7.45 -5.07
N TYR A 187 2.52 6.52 -4.55
CA TYR A 187 2.05 5.40 -3.74
C TYR A 187 1.30 5.89 -2.50
N CYS A 188 1.86 6.82 -1.73
CA CYS A 188 1.22 7.39 -0.54
C CYS A 188 -0.14 8.04 -0.88
N ASP A 189 -0.19 8.85 -1.94
CA ASP A 189 -1.41 9.51 -2.38
C ASP A 189 -2.47 8.49 -2.85
N ALA A 190 -2.03 7.46 -3.58
CA ALA A 190 -2.91 6.39 -4.06
C ALA A 190 -3.44 5.52 -2.92
N ALA A 191 -2.59 5.20 -1.94
CA ALA A 191 -2.92 4.40 -0.77
C ALA A 191 -3.93 5.15 0.13
N ASN A 192 -3.69 6.43 0.38
CA ASN A 192 -4.63 7.30 1.11
C ASN A 192 -6.00 7.36 0.43
N GLY A 193 -6.02 7.58 -0.89
CA GLY A 193 -7.28 7.60 -1.64
C GLY A 193 -8.03 6.26 -1.59
N GLN A 194 -7.33 5.13 -1.64
CA GLN A 194 -7.95 3.81 -1.56
C GLN A 194 -8.46 3.49 -0.15
N ALA A 195 -7.70 3.85 0.88
CA ALA A 195 -8.10 3.72 2.28
C ALA A 195 -9.39 4.51 2.56
N GLN A 196 -9.51 5.73 2.02
CA GLN A 196 -10.73 6.54 2.13
C GLN A 196 -11.94 5.88 1.47
N LEU A 197 -11.77 5.23 0.31
CA LEU A 197 -12.85 4.50 -0.36
C LEU A 197 -13.33 3.30 0.45
N VAL A 198 -12.41 2.50 0.99
CA VAL A 198 -12.74 1.33 1.84
C VAL A 198 -13.46 1.77 3.12
N TYR A 199 -12.94 2.83 3.73
CA TYR A 199 -13.53 3.45 4.91
C TYR A 199 -14.96 3.96 4.66
N PHE A 200 -15.17 4.69 3.55
CA PHE A 200 -16.49 5.14 3.13
C PHE A 200 -17.43 3.97 2.79
N GLY A 201 -16.90 2.92 2.17
CA GLY A 201 -17.65 1.68 1.90
C GLY A 201 -18.19 1.04 3.19
N GLY A 202 -17.41 1.05 4.27
CA GLY A 202 -17.85 0.59 5.59
C GLY A 202 -19.03 1.39 6.13
N ILE A 203 -18.94 2.72 6.08
CA ILE A 203 -20.00 3.64 6.50
C ILE A 203 -21.28 3.41 5.70
N ALA A 204 -21.17 3.41 4.37
CA ALA A 204 -22.31 3.25 3.48
C ALA A 204 -23.02 1.91 3.70
N THR A 205 -22.26 0.82 3.87
CA THR A 205 -22.81 -0.52 4.09
C THR A 205 -23.64 -0.56 5.37
N VAL A 206 -23.07 -0.11 6.49
CA VAL A 206 -23.78 -0.15 7.78
C VAL A 206 -24.98 0.79 7.79
N PHE A 207 -24.85 1.99 7.22
CA PHE A 207 -25.97 2.93 7.08
C PHE A 207 -27.12 2.31 6.27
N LEU A 208 -26.83 1.67 5.14
CA LEU A 208 -27.85 1.02 4.31
C LEU A 208 -28.56 -0.14 5.03
N VAL A 209 -27.83 -0.94 5.81
CA VAL A 209 -28.41 -2.01 6.63
C VAL A 209 -29.36 -1.43 7.68
N ILE A 210 -28.91 -0.39 8.41
CA ILE A 210 -29.72 0.31 9.41
C ILE A 210 -30.98 0.90 8.76
N ALA A 211 -30.82 1.62 7.64
CA ALA A 211 -31.91 2.26 6.93
C ALA A 211 -32.92 1.22 6.38
N GLY A 212 -32.44 0.09 5.85
CA GLY A 212 -33.30 -0.99 5.35
C GLY A 212 -34.14 -1.64 6.44
N ILE A 213 -33.53 -1.98 7.58
CA ILE A 213 -34.25 -2.57 8.74
C ILE A 213 -35.27 -1.59 9.29
N ALA A 214 -34.88 -0.33 9.45
CA ALA A 214 -35.77 0.71 9.97
C ALA A 214 -36.92 1.04 9.01
N ALA A 215 -36.67 1.08 7.71
CA ALA A 215 -37.72 1.28 6.70
C ALA A 215 -38.74 0.13 6.76
N ALA A 216 -38.29 -1.12 6.86
CA ALA A 216 -39.17 -2.27 7.00
C ALA A 216 -39.99 -2.25 8.30
N TRP A 217 -39.44 -1.70 9.39
CA TRP A 217 -40.18 -1.55 10.64
C TRP A 217 -41.21 -0.42 10.57
N LEU A 218 -40.84 0.72 10.00
CA LEU A 218 -41.68 1.92 9.93
C LEU A 218 -42.88 1.76 8.99
N THR A 219 -42.85 0.82 8.05
CA THR A 219 -44.03 0.44 7.24
C THR A 219 -45.07 -0.33 8.04
N ILE A 220 -44.66 -1.04 9.10
CA ILE A 220 -45.56 -1.80 9.98
C ILE A 220 -46.09 -0.91 11.10
N SER A 221 -45.19 -0.19 11.78
CA SER A 221 -45.55 0.65 12.92
C SER A 221 -44.66 1.87 13.03
N TRP A 222 -45.27 3.03 13.27
CA TRP A 222 -44.50 4.24 13.55
C TRP A 222 -43.85 4.13 14.93
N ALA A 223 -42.52 4.06 14.96
CA ALA A 223 -41.73 4.05 16.19
C ALA A 223 -40.75 5.23 16.16
N GLY A 224 -40.97 6.21 17.06
CA GLY A 224 -40.09 7.38 17.22
C GLY A 224 -38.61 7.02 17.36
N PRO A 225 -38.24 6.05 18.23
CA PRO A 225 -36.85 5.63 18.40
C PRO A 225 -36.21 5.06 17.12
N VAL A 226 -36.98 4.34 16.30
CA VAL A 226 -36.50 3.75 15.03
C VAL A 226 -36.28 4.84 13.98
N ALA A 227 -37.19 5.82 13.91
CA ALA A 227 -37.05 6.96 13.01
C ALA A 227 -35.84 7.84 13.42
N ALA A 228 -35.62 8.02 14.73
CA ALA A 228 -34.46 8.71 15.26
C ALA A 228 -33.14 7.97 15.00
N LEU A 229 -33.14 6.64 15.08
CA LEU A 229 -31.96 5.83 14.79
C LEU A 229 -31.44 6.03 13.36
N VAL A 230 -32.33 6.07 12.35
CA VAL A 230 -31.95 6.36 10.96
C VAL A 230 -31.50 7.82 10.79
N ALA A 231 -32.22 8.76 11.42
CA ALA A 231 -31.86 10.18 11.36
C ALA A 231 -30.47 10.45 11.97
N GLY A 232 -30.16 9.84 13.11
CA GLY A 232 -28.83 9.90 13.74
C GLY A 232 -27.76 9.21 12.92
N ALA A 233 -28.03 8.04 12.35
CA ALA A 233 -27.11 7.38 11.43
C ALA A 233 -26.81 8.25 10.20
N ALA A 234 -27.81 8.91 9.63
CA ALA A 234 -27.63 9.86 8.53
C ALA A 234 -26.80 11.09 8.93
N GLY A 235 -27.01 11.64 10.14
CA GLY A 235 -26.20 12.73 10.70
C GLY A 235 -24.72 12.35 10.82
N ALA A 236 -24.43 11.14 11.29
CA ALA A 236 -23.07 10.61 11.37
C ALA A 236 -22.42 10.49 9.97
N VAL A 237 -23.15 10.01 8.95
CA VAL A 237 -22.65 9.92 7.57
C VAL A 237 -22.27 11.31 7.03
N VAL A 238 -23.14 12.31 7.20
CA VAL A 238 -22.86 13.69 6.76
C VAL A 238 -21.64 14.27 7.48
N SER A 239 -21.50 14.02 8.78
CA SER A 239 -20.33 14.43 9.58
C SER A 239 -19.02 13.86 9.03
N VAL A 240 -19.02 12.60 8.58
CA VAL A 240 -17.86 12.00 7.93
C VAL A 240 -17.60 12.57 6.54
N MET A 241 -18.64 12.77 5.74
CA MET A 241 -18.49 13.30 4.37
C MET A 241 -17.82 14.68 4.40
N GLN A 242 -18.22 15.54 5.34
CA GLN A 242 -17.57 16.83 5.58
C GLN A 242 -16.11 16.66 6.02
N ARG A 243 -15.77 15.61 6.77
CA ARG A 243 -14.38 15.30 7.16
C ARG A 243 -13.51 14.99 5.96
N ILE A 244 -13.95 14.06 5.12
CA ILE A 244 -13.18 13.61 3.96
C ILE A 244 -12.95 14.81 3.02
N ASN A 245 -13.97 15.66 2.84
CA ASN A 245 -13.88 16.87 2.03
C ASN A 245 -12.95 17.95 2.63
N SER A 246 -12.73 17.95 3.95
CA SER A 246 -11.84 18.89 4.64
C SER A 246 -10.34 18.51 4.59
N GLY A 247 -9.98 17.38 3.95
CA GLY A 247 -8.59 16.98 3.70
C GLY A 247 -7.77 16.51 4.91
N LYS A 248 -8.32 16.52 6.13
CA LYS A 248 -7.61 16.14 7.38
C LYS A 248 -7.70 14.65 7.71
N PHE A 249 -7.46 13.76 6.74
CA PHE A 249 -7.53 12.32 6.98
C PHE A 249 -6.32 11.59 6.40
N GLU A 250 -5.27 11.53 7.22
CA GLU A 250 -4.21 10.54 7.09
C GLU A 250 -4.69 9.31 7.86
N LEU A 251 -5.10 8.26 7.13
CA LEU A 251 -5.29 6.95 7.71
C LEU A 251 -3.97 6.21 7.54
N GLU A 252 -3.51 5.56 8.60
CA GLU A 252 -2.42 4.60 8.52
C GLU A 252 -2.81 3.51 7.49
N TYR A 253 -2.31 3.64 6.27
CA TYR A 253 -2.74 2.86 5.10
C TYR A 253 -2.22 1.42 5.14
N ASP A 254 -1.29 1.13 6.05
CA ASP A 254 -0.74 -0.21 6.30
C ASP A 254 -1.67 -1.09 7.18
N VAL A 255 -2.75 -0.53 7.73
CA VAL A 255 -3.72 -1.30 8.52
C VAL A 255 -4.79 -1.85 7.56
N GLY A 256 -4.63 -3.12 7.16
CA GLY A 256 -5.36 -3.76 6.06
C GLY A 256 -6.86 -3.46 5.93
N GLY A 257 -7.35 -3.53 4.69
CA GLY A 257 -8.71 -3.12 4.29
C GLY A 257 -9.89 -3.49 5.21
N PRO A 258 -9.95 -4.71 5.80
CA PRO A 258 -11.03 -5.09 6.72
C PRO A 258 -11.14 -4.20 7.97
N TYR A 259 -10.01 -3.72 8.49
CA TYR A 259 -9.99 -2.86 9.67
C TYR A 259 -10.53 -1.47 9.37
N ALA A 260 -10.09 -0.86 8.25
CA ALA A 260 -10.61 0.43 7.79
C ALA A 260 -12.12 0.36 7.51
N PHE A 261 -12.58 -0.73 6.91
CA PHE A 261 -14.01 -0.98 6.67
C PHE A 261 -14.80 -1.07 7.98
N PHE A 262 -14.33 -1.86 8.95
CA PHE A 262 -14.96 -2.01 10.26
C PHE A 262 -15.02 -0.68 11.02
N LEU A 263 -13.92 0.07 11.05
CA LEU A 263 -13.83 1.36 11.70
C LEU A 263 -14.78 2.40 11.07
N GLY A 264 -14.98 2.33 9.75
CA GLY A 264 -16.00 3.11 9.06
C GLY A 264 -17.42 2.76 9.53
N GLY A 265 -17.74 1.47 9.56
CA GLY A 265 -19.07 0.98 9.93
C GLY A 265 -19.52 1.31 11.36
N LEU A 266 -18.59 1.48 12.31
CA LEU A 266 -18.93 1.83 13.69
C LEU A 266 -19.59 3.21 13.84
N ARG A 267 -19.29 4.18 12.96
CA ARG A 267 -19.79 5.56 13.11
C ARG A 267 -21.32 5.68 12.96
N PRO A 268 -21.95 5.15 11.90
CA PRO A 268 -23.42 5.14 11.81
C PRO A 268 -24.12 4.46 12.99
N LEU A 269 -23.51 3.39 13.55
CA LEU A 269 -24.06 2.69 14.73
C LEU A 269 -24.05 3.59 15.97
N ILE A 270 -22.93 4.25 16.23
CA ILE A 270 -22.79 5.16 17.39
C ILE A 270 -23.76 6.34 17.25
N GLY A 271 -23.79 6.99 16.08
CA GLY A 271 -24.71 8.10 15.82
C GLY A 271 -26.19 7.71 15.96
N GLY A 272 -26.56 6.54 15.44
CA GLY A 272 -27.92 5.99 15.59
C GLY A 272 -28.27 5.66 17.05
N ALA A 273 -27.34 5.07 17.80
CA ALA A 273 -27.55 4.73 19.21
C ALA A 273 -27.74 5.97 20.09
N PHE A 274 -26.95 7.02 19.89
CA PHE A 274 -27.11 8.30 20.61
C PHE A 274 -28.45 8.97 20.30
N ALA A 275 -28.85 9.00 19.04
CA ALA A 275 -30.14 9.54 18.63
C ALA A 275 -31.33 8.77 19.25
N MET A 276 -31.21 7.44 19.32
CA MET A 276 -32.21 6.59 19.96
C MET A 276 -32.28 6.85 21.47
N ALA A 277 -31.13 6.99 22.16
CA ALA A 277 -31.07 7.32 23.58
C ALA A 277 -31.73 8.67 23.90
N ILE A 278 -31.50 9.70 23.07
CA ILE A 278 -32.15 11.01 23.21
C ILE A 278 -33.67 10.87 23.06
N THR A 279 -34.12 10.07 22.10
CA THR A 279 -35.56 9.84 21.88
C THR A 279 -36.20 9.14 23.08
N PHE A 280 -35.54 8.14 23.66
CA PHE A 280 -36.00 7.51 24.89
C PHE A 280 -36.01 8.47 26.09
N ALA A 281 -35.05 9.40 26.18
CA ALA A 281 -35.05 10.41 27.24
C ALA A 281 -36.25 11.37 27.14
N PHE A 282 -36.70 11.69 25.92
CA PHE A 282 -37.92 12.49 25.70
C PHE A 282 -39.21 11.69 25.90
N ASP A 283 -39.24 10.42 25.50
CA ASP A 283 -40.40 9.55 25.69
C ASP A 283 -40.59 9.16 27.17
N GLY A 284 -39.49 9.00 27.91
CA GLY A 284 -39.48 8.73 29.35
C GLY A 284 -39.73 9.96 30.24
N GLY A 285 -39.92 11.15 29.66
CA GLY A 285 -40.20 12.39 30.40
C GLY A 285 -39.00 12.99 31.14
N LEU A 286 -37.77 12.48 30.89
CA LEU A 286 -36.53 13.01 31.47
C LEU A 286 -36.18 14.38 30.87
N LEU A 287 -36.50 14.58 29.59
CA LEU A 287 -36.29 15.83 28.85
C LEU A 287 -37.62 16.34 28.31
N HIS A 288 -37.80 17.67 28.30
CA HIS A 288 -38.98 18.32 27.75
C HIS A 288 -38.60 19.04 26.47
N ILE A 289 -39.26 18.74 25.35
CA ILE A 289 -39.02 19.43 24.09
C ILE A 289 -39.73 20.78 24.17
N PRO A 290 -39.04 21.93 23.96
CA PRO A 290 -39.68 23.22 23.88
C PRO A 290 -40.41 23.36 22.54
N VAL A 291 -41.55 22.69 22.40
CA VAL A 291 -42.48 22.91 21.27
C VAL A 291 -43.60 23.83 21.76
N ALA A 292 -44.03 24.77 20.92
CA ALA A 292 -45.10 25.70 21.24
C ALA A 292 -46.34 24.95 21.79
N ALA A 293 -46.92 25.48 22.87
CA ALA A 293 -48.13 24.92 23.47
C ALA A 293 -49.28 24.95 22.44
N GLY A 294 -49.60 23.79 21.86
CA GLY A 294 -50.58 23.63 20.78
C GLY A 294 -50.08 22.92 19.52
N ALA A 295 -48.77 22.64 19.43
CA ALA A 295 -48.20 21.91 18.30
C ALA A 295 -48.68 20.45 18.24
N GLY A 296 -48.96 19.96 17.03
CA GLY A 296 -49.48 18.62 16.81
C GLY A 296 -48.44 17.53 17.06
N THR A 297 -48.89 16.27 17.15
CA THR A 297 -47.99 15.10 17.23
C THR A 297 -47.00 15.00 16.07
N HIS A 298 -47.28 15.64 14.93
CA HIS A 298 -46.42 15.66 13.76
C HIS A 298 -45.20 16.59 13.96
N ASP A 299 -45.41 17.79 14.51
CA ASP A 299 -44.34 18.78 14.75
C ASP A 299 -43.34 18.26 15.79
N ARG A 300 -43.83 17.58 16.83
CA ARG A 300 -42.99 16.92 17.84
C ARG A 300 -42.11 15.82 17.23
N ARG A 301 -42.65 15.04 16.29
CA ARG A 301 -41.90 13.98 15.59
C ARG A 301 -40.82 14.58 14.69
N LEU A 302 -41.13 15.64 13.95
CA LEU A 302 -40.16 16.35 13.10
C LEU A 302 -39.04 16.98 13.94
N ALA A 303 -39.38 17.61 15.07
CA ALA A 303 -38.38 18.16 15.99
C ALA A 303 -37.44 17.07 16.54
N LEU A 304 -37.99 15.91 16.92
CA LEU A 304 -37.20 14.75 17.35
C LEU A 304 -36.28 14.23 16.25
N LEU A 305 -36.73 14.20 14.99
CA LEU A 305 -35.90 13.78 13.86
C LEU A 305 -34.74 14.74 13.61
N VAL A 306 -34.98 16.04 13.70
CA VAL A 306 -33.92 17.05 13.57
C VAL A 306 -32.92 16.94 14.71
N LEU A 307 -33.39 16.77 15.96
CA LEU A 307 -32.52 16.57 17.12
C LEU A 307 -31.73 15.26 17.03
N ALA A 308 -32.35 14.18 16.58
CA ALA A 308 -31.71 12.90 16.33
C ALA A 308 -30.60 13.01 15.28
N PHE A 309 -30.87 13.70 14.16
CA PHE A 309 -29.87 13.99 13.15
C PHE A 309 -28.70 14.80 13.71
N LEU A 310 -28.99 15.87 14.46
CA LEU A 310 -27.97 16.71 15.09
C LEU A 310 -27.15 15.93 16.13
N ALA A 311 -27.76 15.00 16.86
CA ALA A 311 -27.06 14.15 17.80
C ALA A 311 -26.10 13.17 17.12
N GLY A 312 -26.51 12.56 16.01
CA GLY A 312 -25.62 11.76 15.19
C GLY A 312 -24.49 12.57 14.56
N PHE A 313 -24.75 13.84 14.25
CA PHE A 313 -23.75 14.77 13.75
C PHE A 313 -22.76 15.24 14.86
N SER A 314 -23.23 15.37 16.11
CA SER A 314 -22.49 16.00 17.21
C SER A 314 -21.39 15.15 17.83
N GLU A 315 -21.32 13.84 17.55
CA GLU A 315 -20.21 12.96 17.97
C GLU A 315 -18.86 13.64 17.72
N ARG A 316 -18.72 14.28 16.55
CA ARG A 316 -17.50 14.97 16.15
C ARG A 316 -17.42 16.43 16.61
N TRP A 317 -18.53 17.18 16.64
CA TRP A 317 -18.51 18.54 17.19
C TRP A 317 -18.08 18.53 18.66
N ALA A 318 -18.56 17.56 19.44
CA ALA A 318 -18.15 17.39 20.82
C ALA A 318 -16.68 16.98 20.93
N GLN A 319 -16.20 16.00 20.13
CA GLN A 319 -14.79 15.57 20.17
C GLN A 319 -13.80 16.62 19.67
N ASP A 320 -14.08 17.29 18.54
CA ASP A 320 -13.21 18.34 17.97
C ASP A 320 -13.22 19.59 18.87
N THR A 321 -14.37 19.95 19.48
CA THR A 321 -14.43 21.04 20.47
C THR A 321 -13.66 20.65 21.75
N LEU A 322 -13.86 19.45 22.29
CA LEU A 322 -13.14 18.99 23.49
C LEU A 322 -11.63 18.88 23.28
N THR A 323 -11.18 18.35 22.14
CA THR A 323 -9.74 18.27 21.81
C THR A 323 -9.11 19.63 21.53
N SER A 324 -9.87 20.60 20.98
CA SER A 324 -9.39 21.98 20.84
C SER A 324 -9.28 22.74 22.18
N ILE A 325 -9.96 22.26 23.23
CA ILE A 325 -9.98 22.87 24.56
C ILE A 325 -8.94 22.22 25.50
N VAL A 326 -8.42 21.03 25.19
CA VAL A 326 -7.30 20.42 25.93
C VAL A 326 -5.99 21.07 25.49
N PRO A 327 -5.31 21.87 26.34
CA PRO A 327 -4.01 22.42 25.99
C PRO A 327 -3.02 21.26 25.83
N SER A 328 -2.34 21.20 24.69
CA SER A 328 -1.21 20.28 24.49
C SER A 328 -0.23 20.48 25.65
N ALA A 329 -0.07 19.46 26.49
CA ALA A 329 0.82 19.52 27.64
C ALA A 329 2.21 19.97 27.17
N ALA A 330 2.63 21.13 27.68
CA ALA A 330 3.85 21.81 27.28
C ALA A 330 5.06 20.85 27.33
N LYS A 331 5.73 20.70 26.19
CA LYS A 331 7.06 20.10 26.10
C LYS A 331 8.00 20.89 27.03
N PRO A 332 8.70 20.26 27.98
CA PRO A 332 9.63 20.98 28.85
C PRO A 332 10.75 21.59 28.01
N PRO A 333 11.20 22.82 28.32
CA PRO A 333 12.27 23.47 27.57
C PRO A 333 13.57 22.67 27.66
N PRO A 334 14.40 22.69 26.61
CA PRO A 334 15.71 22.03 26.63
C PRO A 334 16.60 22.65 27.72
N PRO A 335 17.47 21.86 28.38
CA PRO A 335 18.34 22.36 29.43
C PRO A 335 19.33 23.38 28.85
N GLU A 336 19.40 24.55 29.49
CA GLU A 336 20.39 25.58 29.21
C GLU A 336 21.80 24.99 29.36
N ALA A 337 22.60 25.12 28.30
CA ALA A 337 23.99 24.75 28.31
C ALA A 337 24.78 25.75 29.18
N ASP A 338 25.50 25.21 30.16
CA ASP A 338 26.51 25.89 30.98
C ASP A 338 27.43 26.77 30.14
N LEU A 339 27.28 28.09 30.30
CA LEU A 339 28.32 29.07 29.96
C LEU A 339 29.36 29.08 31.09
N GLN A 340 30.21 28.04 31.15
CA GLN A 340 31.53 28.19 31.77
C GLN A 340 32.42 29.04 30.86
N LYS A 341 32.37 30.36 31.03
CA LYS A 341 33.47 31.24 30.65
C LYS A 341 34.46 31.27 31.81
N GLY A 342 35.59 30.59 31.61
CA GLY A 342 36.78 30.75 32.44
C GLY A 342 37.25 32.21 32.40
N ALA A 343 37.47 32.77 33.58
CA ALA A 343 38.23 33.99 33.78
C ALA A 343 39.24 33.71 34.89
N VAL A 344 40.44 33.29 34.50
CA VAL A 344 41.64 33.24 35.36
C VAL A 344 42.86 33.57 34.47
N HIS A 345 43.53 34.68 34.83
CA HIS A 345 44.86 35.18 34.40
C HIS A 345 45.03 35.54 32.91
N GLU A 346 45.44 36.75 32.53
CA GLU A 346 46.59 37.57 32.97
C GLU A 346 46.28 39.06 33.13
#